data_AF-A0A251X0X6-F1
#
_entry.id   AF-A0A251X0X6-F1
#
_cell.length_a   1.000
_cell.length_b   1.000
_cell.length_c   1.000
_cell.angle_alpha   90.00
_cell.angle_beta   90.00
_cell.angle_gamma   90.00
#
_symmetry.space_group_name_H-M   'P 1'
#
loop_
_entity.id
_entity.type
_entity.pdbx_description
1 polymer ?
#
loop_
_entity_poly.entity_id
_entity_poly.type
_entity_poly.pdbx_seq_one_letter_code
_entity_poly.pdbx_strand_id
1 'polypeptide(L)'
;MQTSTETAATKPHVPHRYYTTGDFLDLINALRGYDPGAASHTLMGLLRMATRGTASPVEQTALRIAGLAELNGTEFNLTDEATDLLQCFSTGQFDGEMTDRTEQRPAVAEPEDTTDYLNAGGEPEPLARLNIGGTDYMIGELSDLNMLAYRLETDLEWTHLKNTVEEGWSEIAAEIIAATRDTTHDYIRMHMIHRRNAQVGENTVLFELFGFEWFIRFSDDKCETRVGGIDWTELDIEGLDREEDMSQIAVKALLTAVPNASERFADDIKEWSLRLAAGAMVMPAFNI
;
A
#
# COMPACT_ATOMS: atom_id res chain seq x y z
N MET A 1 -39.68 27.50 -44.23
CA MET A 1 -39.70 26.33 -43.33
C MET A 1 -38.46 25.50 -43.63
N GLN A 2 -37.43 25.64 -42.78
CA GLN A 2 -36.25 24.78 -42.80
C GLN A 2 -36.56 23.57 -41.93
N THR A 3 -36.49 22.37 -42.49
CA THR A 3 -36.46 21.12 -41.74
C THR A 3 -35.02 20.66 -41.65
N SER A 4 -34.37 20.94 -40.53
CA SER A 4 -33.13 20.29 -40.15
C SER A 4 -33.46 18.88 -39.65
N THR A 5 -33.18 17.86 -40.45
CA THR A 5 -33.12 16.48 -39.99
C THR A 5 -31.78 16.27 -39.30
N GLU A 6 -31.84 16.21 -37.98
CA GLU A 6 -30.75 15.84 -37.09
C GLU A 6 -30.47 14.34 -37.26
N THR A 7 -29.35 14.01 -37.91
CA THR A 7 -28.88 12.63 -38.06
C THR A 7 -28.38 12.15 -36.70
N ALA A 8 -29.20 11.40 -35.97
CA ALA A 8 -28.80 10.75 -34.73
C ALA A 8 -27.59 9.84 -34.99
N ALA A 9 -26.47 10.09 -34.30
CA ALA A 9 -25.29 9.26 -34.36
C ALA A 9 -25.62 7.86 -33.80
N THR A 10 -25.57 6.85 -34.66
CA THR A 10 -25.71 5.44 -34.28
C THR A 10 -24.60 5.10 -33.30
N LYS A 11 -24.96 4.71 -32.06
CA LYS A 11 -23.98 4.23 -31.06
C LYS A 11 -23.20 3.05 -31.67
N PRO A 12 -21.87 2.99 -31.53
CA PRO A 12 -21.09 1.87 -32.05
C PRO A 12 -21.59 0.58 -31.41
N HIS A 13 -22.12 -0.32 -32.23
CA HIS A 13 -22.53 -1.66 -31.82
C HIS A 13 -21.25 -2.45 -31.52
N VAL A 14 -21.01 -2.79 -30.26
CA VAL A 14 -19.95 -3.75 -29.91
C VAL A 14 -20.38 -5.10 -30.48
N PRO A 15 -19.63 -5.71 -31.40
CA PRO A 15 -20.03 -6.98 -31.99
C PRO A 15 -20.03 -8.08 -30.91
N HIS A 16 -21.13 -8.83 -30.80
CA HIS A 16 -21.17 -10.04 -29.98
C HIS A 16 -20.32 -11.11 -30.65
N ARG A 17 -19.09 -11.30 -30.18
CA ARG A 17 -18.19 -12.38 -30.60
C ARG A 17 -17.89 -13.27 -29.39
N TYR A 18 -17.73 -14.56 -29.62
CA TYR A 18 -17.19 -15.48 -28.63
C TYR A 18 -15.74 -15.15 -28.33
N TYR A 19 -15.40 -14.99 -27.05
CA TYR A 19 -14.04 -14.74 -26.59
C TYR A 19 -13.45 -16.02 -26.02
N THR A 20 -12.30 -16.41 -26.52
CA THR A 20 -11.46 -17.47 -25.94
C THR A 20 -10.65 -16.91 -24.78
N THR A 21 -10.07 -17.80 -23.96
CA THR A 21 -9.09 -17.43 -22.92
C THR A 21 -7.93 -16.61 -23.51
N GLY A 22 -7.57 -16.86 -24.78
CA GLY A 22 -6.59 -16.07 -25.53
C GLY A 22 -7.08 -14.66 -25.86
N ASP A 23 -8.34 -14.52 -26.29
CA ASP A 23 -8.92 -13.21 -26.58
C ASP A 23 -9.05 -12.36 -25.30
N PHE A 24 -9.34 -12.96 -24.15
CA PHE A 24 -9.34 -12.27 -22.85
C PHE A 24 -7.94 -11.85 -22.42
N LEU A 25 -6.93 -12.70 -22.61
CA LEU A 25 -5.54 -12.34 -22.34
C LEU A 25 -5.09 -11.16 -23.21
N ASP A 26 -5.45 -11.16 -24.49
CA ASP A 26 -5.11 -10.08 -25.42
C ASP A 26 -5.85 -8.77 -25.06
N LEU A 27 -7.11 -8.87 -24.63
CA LEU A 27 -7.89 -7.72 -24.15
C LEU A 27 -7.27 -7.08 -22.90
N ILE A 28 -6.92 -7.88 -21.89
CA ILE A 28 -6.30 -7.38 -20.65
C ILE A 28 -4.93 -6.76 -20.95
N ASN A 29 -4.14 -7.38 -21.83
CA ASN A 29 -2.88 -6.79 -22.29
C ASN A 29 -3.08 -5.44 -23.00
N ALA A 30 -4.13 -5.30 -23.82
CA ALA A 30 -4.45 -4.04 -24.48
C ALA A 30 -4.90 -2.97 -23.47
N LEU A 31 -5.68 -3.34 -22.45
CA LEU A 31 -6.13 -2.43 -21.38
C LEU A 31 -4.99 -1.97 -20.48
N ARG A 32 -3.97 -2.79 -20.24
CA ARG A 32 -2.77 -2.43 -19.48
C ARG A 32 -2.05 -1.19 -20.02
N GLY A 33 -2.16 -0.91 -21.33
CA GLY A 33 -1.61 0.30 -21.94
C GLY A 33 -2.29 1.59 -21.48
N TYR A 34 -3.50 1.50 -20.92
CA TYR A 34 -4.31 2.63 -20.46
C TYR A 34 -4.45 2.67 -18.94
N ASP A 35 -4.57 1.50 -18.30
CA ASP A 35 -4.61 1.35 -16.85
C ASP A 35 -3.71 0.19 -16.41
N PRO A 36 -2.51 0.49 -15.88
CA PRO A 36 -1.59 -0.54 -15.40
C PRO A 36 -2.15 -1.42 -14.27
N GLY A 37 -3.16 -0.95 -13.53
CA GLY A 37 -3.81 -1.66 -12.42
C GLY A 37 -4.90 -2.64 -12.85
N ALA A 38 -5.38 -2.56 -14.10
CA ALA A 38 -6.44 -3.44 -14.61
C ALA A 38 -5.99 -4.90 -14.84
N ALA A 39 -4.70 -5.20 -14.72
CA ALA A 39 -4.11 -6.50 -15.07
C ALA A 39 -3.40 -7.14 -13.87
N SER A 40 -4.17 -7.73 -12.95
CA SER A 40 -3.63 -8.53 -11.84
C SER A 40 -2.73 -9.67 -12.37
N HIS A 41 -1.57 -9.85 -11.72
CA HIS A 41 -0.61 -10.90 -12.08
C HIS A 41 -1.19 -12.31 -11.91
N THR A 42 -2.13 -12.53 -11.00
CA THR A 42 -2.82 -13.81 -10.82
C THR A 42 -3.71 -14.13 -12.03
N LEU A 43 -4.52 -13.16 -12.45
CA LEU A 43 -5.41 -13.32 -13.61
C LEU A 43 -4.62 -13.49 -14.91
N MET A 44 -3.59 -12.66 -15.10
CA MET A 44 -2.69 -12.74 -16.25
C MET A 44 -1.94 -14.08 -16.29
N GLY A 45 -1.45 -14.54 -15.15
CA GLY A 45 -0.81 -15.84 -15.00
C GLY A 45 -1.75 -16.98 -15.37
N LEU A 46 -2.98 -16.96 -14.84
CA LEU A 46 -3.95 -18.02 -15.05
C LEU A 46 -4.30 -18.15 -16.54
N LEU A 47 -4.61 -17.02 -17.19
CA LEU A 47 -4.94 -16.99 -18.62
C LEU A 47 -3.73 -17.37 -19.49
N ARG A 48 -2.51 -16.97 -19.11
CA ARG A 48 -1.28 -17.33 -19.85
C ARG A 48 -0.92 -18.80 -19.69
N MET A 49 -1.08 -19.37 -18.49
CA MET A 49 -0.94 -20.81 -18.26
C MET A 49 -1.96 -21.59 -19.09
N ALA A 50 -3.22 -21.17 -19.12
CA ALA A 50 -4.28 -21.82 -19.89
C ALA A 50 -4.07 -21.74 -21.42
N THR A 51 -3.45 -20.66 -21.92
CA THR A 51 -3.32 -20.42 -23.37
C THR A 51 -1.97 -20.84 -23.94
N ARG A 52 -0.90 -20.69 -23.17
CA ARG A 52 0.49 -20.85 -23.62
C ARG A 52 1.28 -21.86 -22.77
N GLY A 53 0.66 -22.46 -21.75
CA GLY A 53 1.32 -23.43 -20.86
C GLY A 53 2.47 -22.84 -20.04
N THR A 54 2.58 -21.51 -19.96
CA THR A 54 3.70 -20.83 -19.31
C THR A 54 3.22 -19.52 -18.68
N ALA A 55 3.78 -19.19 -17.51
CA ALA A 55 3.62 -17.91 -16.83
C ALA A 55 4.99 -17.28 -16.58
N SER A 56 5.08 -15.95 -16.54
CA SER A 56 6.29 -15.26 -16.07
C SER A 56 6.54 -15.55 -14.59
N PRO A 57 7.76 -15.36 -14.05
CA PRO A 57 8.04 -15.64 -12.64
C PRO A 57 7.10 -14.91 -11.67
N VAL A 58 6.75 -13.65 -11.95
CA VAL A 58 5.82 -12.86 -11.14
C VAL A 58 4.39 -13.43 -11.19
N GLU A 59 3.94 -13.85 -12.36
CA GLU A 59 2.64 -14.50 -12.56
C GLU A 59 2.59 -15.90 -11.90
N GLN A 60 3.69 -16.66 -11.98
CA GLN A 60 3.84 -17.95 -11.31
C GLN A 60 3.75 -17.81 -9.79
N THR A 61 4.43 -16.81 -9.23
CA THR A 61 4.34 -16.46 -7.81
C THR A 61 2.91 -16.10 -7.42
N ALA A 62 2.26 -15.21 -8.18
CA ALA A 62 0.89 -14.78 -7.90
C ALA A 62 -0.13 -15.94 -7.97
N LEU A 63 0.06 -16.89 -8.88
CA LEU A 63 -0.75 -18.11 -8.98
C LEU A 63 -0.57 -19.06 -7.80
N ARG A 64 0.69 -19.24 -7.33
CA ARG A 64 0.96 -20.08 -6.16
C ARG A 64 0.38 -19.47 -4.89
N ILE A 65 0.50 -18.15 -4.72
CA ILE A 65 -0.11 -17.41 -3.60
C ILE A 65 -1.63 -17.59 -3.60
N ALA A 66 -2.27 -17.57 -4.77
CA ALA A 66 -3.71 -17.76 -4.89
C ALA A 66 -4.18 -19.22 -4.75
N GLY A 67 -3.27 -20.18 -4.49
CA GLY A 67 -3.60 -21.62 -4.47
C GLY A 67 -4.01 -22.18 -5.84
N LEU A 68 -3.70 -21.46 -6.92
CA LEU A 68 -4.09 -21.81 -8.29
C LEU A 68 -2.99 -22.54 -9.06
N ALA A 69 -1.79 -22.62 -8.47
CA ALA A 69 -0.69 -23.38 -9.04
C ALA A 69 0.24 -23.93 -7.96
N GLU A 70 0.94 -24.99 -8.31
CA GLU A 70 1.91 -25.67 -7.46
C GLU A 70 3.21 -25.95 -8.22
N LEU A 71 4.29 -26.12 -7.46
CA LEU A 71 5.59 -26.50 -7.99
C LEU A 71 5.86 -27.97 -7.64
N ASN A 72 5.70 -28.86 -8.61
CA ASN A 72 6.02 -30.27 -8.49
C ASN A 72 7.46 -30.51 -8.95
N GLY A 73 8.41 -30.33 -8.03
CA GLY A 73 9.84 -30.40 -8.32
C GLY A 73 10.32 -29.20 -9.13
N THR A 74 10.55 -29.37 -10.44
CA THR A 74 10.91 -28.26 -11.35
C THR A 74 9.77 -27.84 -12.27
N GLU A 75 8.65 -28.56 -12.23
CA GLU A 75 7.49 -28.30 -13.09
C GLU A 75 6.45 -27.48 -12.36
N PHE A 76 6.00 -26.41 -13.02
CA PHE A 76 4.96 -25.52 -12.55
C PHE A 76 3.61 -25.93 -13.14
N ASN A 77 2.67 -26.38 -12.30
CA ASN A 77 1.39 -26.93 -12.73
C ASN A 77 0.24 -26.15 -12.10
N LEU A 78 -0.88 -26.02 -12.82
CA LEU A 78 -2.12 -25.50 -12.24
C LEU A 78 -2.73 -26.54 -11.29
N THR A 79 -3.39 -26.08 -10.24
CA THR A 79 -4.17 -26.95 -9.34
C THR A 79 -5.46 -27.41 -10.00
N ASP A 80 -6.12 -28.40 -9.38
CA ASP A 80 -7.43 -28.87 -9.84
C ASP A 80 -8.47 -27.74 -9.73
N GLU A 81 -8.41 -26.92 -8.68
CA GLU A 81 -9.26 -25.74 -8.47
C GLU A 81 -9.09 -24.69 -9.58
N ALA A 82 -7.84 -24.42 -9.99
CA ALA A 82 -7.56 -23.52 -11.11
C ALA A 82 -8.09 -24.06 -12.43
N THR A 83 -8.01 -25.39 -12.61
CA THR A 83 -8.54 -26.08 -13.79
C THR A 83 -10.07 -26.03 -13.82
N ASP A 84 -10.73 -26.22 -12.68
CA ASP A 84 -12.19 -26.12 -12.53
C ASP A 84 -12.70 -24.69 -12.76
N LEU A 85 -11.99 -23.69 -12.24
CA LEU A 85 -12.28 -22.28 -12.54
C LEU A 85 -12.19 -22.01 -14.03
N LEU A 86 -11.11 -22.45 -14.68
CA LEU A 86 -10.96 -22.32 -16.13
C LEU A 86 -12.09 -23.03 -16.87
N GLN A 87 -12.50 -24.23 -16.46
CA GLN A 87 -13.62 -24.94 -17.08
C GLN A 87 -14.97 -24.20 -16.91
N CYS A 88 -15.20 -23.62 -15.73
CA CYS A 88 -16.41 -22.82 -15.44
C CYS A 88 -16.56 -21.60 -16.36
N PHE A 89 -15.44 -21.02 -16.82
CA PHE A 89 -15.42 -19.79 -17.62
C PHE A 89 -14.92 -19.96 -19.06
N SER A 90 -14.38 -21.13 -19.44
CA SER A 90 -13.82 -21.41 -20.78
C SER A 90 -14.77 -22.18 -21.72
N THR A 91 -15.94 -22.61 -21.24
CA THR A 91 -16.94 -23.22 -22.12
C THR A 91 -17.65 -22.14 -22.92
N GLY A 92 -17.17 -21.90 -24.14
CA GLY A 92 -17.66 -20.89 -25.08
C GLY A 92 -19.11 -21.03 -25.57
N GLN A 93 -20.06 -21.38 -24.71
CA GLN A 93 -21.50 -21.32 -24.98
C GLN A 93 -22.16 -20.36 -23.97
N PHE A 94 -22.29 -19.10 -24.39
CA PHE A 94 -23.22 -18.15 -23.79
C PHE A 94 -24.53 -18.27 -24.58
N ASP A 95 -25.57 -18.85 -23.98
CA ASP A 95 -26.91 -19.01 -24.57
C ASP A 95 -27.82 -17.79 -24.33
N GLY A 96 -27.29 -16.72 -23.72
CA GLY A 96 -28.04 -15.49 -23.46
C GLY A 96 -28.73 -15.47 -22.10
N GLU A 97 -28.71 -16.57 -21.34
CA GLU A 97 -29.15 -16.56 -19.95
C GLU A 97 -27.94 -16.34 -19.03
N MET A 98 -27.90 -15.16 -18.41
CA MET A 98 -27.06 -14.93 -17.25
C MET A 98 -27.60 -15.84 -16.14
N THR A 99 -27.06 -17.05 -16.01
CA THR A 99 -27.20 -17.77 -14.75
C THR A 99 -26.50 -16.91 -13.70
N ASP A 100 -27.25 -16.49 -12.68
CA ASP A 100 -26.74 -15.75 -11.53
C ASP A 100 -25.84 -16.72 -10.73
N ARG A 101 -24.59 -16.90 -11.19
CA ARG A 101 -23.63 -17.88 -10.64
C ARG A 101 -22.81 -17.31 -9.48
N THR A 102 -23.34 -16.31 -8.77
CA THR A 102 -22.68 -15.70 -7.61
C THR A 102 -22.78 -16.56 -6.34
N GLU A 103 -23.44 -17.71 -6.39
CA GLU A 103 -23.61 -18.60 -5.22
C GLU A 103 -22.54 -19.69 -5.15
N GLN A 104 -21.27 -19.28 -5.07
CA GLN A 104 -20.21 -20.06 -4.40
C GLN A 104 -18.99 -19.16 -4.19
N ARG A 105 -19.21 -18.03 -3.51
CA ARG A 105 -18.14 -17.36 -2.79
C ARG A 105 -17.70 -18.34 -1.69
N PRO A 106 -16.44 -18.82 -1.62
CA PRO A 106 -15.97 -19.39 -0.37
C PRO A 106 -16.23 -18.34 0.70
N ALA A 107 -16.87 -18.75 1.80
CA ALA A 107 -17.24 -17.82 2.86
C ALA A 107 -16.00 -17.00 3.24
N VAL A 108 -16.05 -15.69 3.03
CA VAL A 108 -15.05 -14.80 3.60
C VAL A 108 -15.21 -14.99 5.10
N ALA A 109 -14.18 -15.56 5.73
CA ALA A 109 -14.12 -15.65 7.17
C ALA A 109 -14.35 -14.22 7.71
N GLU A 110 -15.35 -14.07 8.59
CA GLU A 110 -15.59 -12.78 9.23
C GLU A 110 -14.31 -12.37 9.96
N PRO A 111 -13.97 -11.05 9.99
CA PRO A 111 -12.82 -10.60 10.75
C PRO A 111 -13.12 -10.84 12.23
N GLU A 112 -12.54 -11.91 12.79
CA GLU A 112 -12.66 -12.18 14.21
C GLU A 112 -11.86 -11.15 15.02
N ASP A 113 -12.51 -10.72 16.09
CA ASP A 113 -12.08 -9.68 17.00
C ASP A 113 -10.72 -10.02 17.63
N THR A 114 -9.85 -9.01 17.65
CA THR A 114 -8.47 -9.04 18.16
C THR A 114 -8.36 -9.72 19.53
N THR A 115 -7.96 -10.99 19.55
CA THR A 115 -7.53 -11.68 20.77
C THR A 115 -6.21 -12.41 20.54
N ASP A 116 -5.14 -11.82 21.08
CA ASP A 116 -3.95 -12.47 21.64
C ASP A 116 -3.60 -13.89 21.15
N TYR A 117 -3.22 -14.04 19.89
CA TYR A 117 -2.57 -15.26 19.36
C TYR A 117 -1.10 -15.43 19.84
N LEU A 118 -0.69 -14.71 20.88
CA LEU A 118 0.70 -14.46 21.28
C LEU A 118 1.58 -15.70 21.56
N ASN A 119 1.08 -16.93 21.51
CA ASN A 119 1.91 -18.13 21.71
C ASN A 119 1.42 -19.40 20.95
N ALA A 120 0.52 -19.29 19.96
CA ALA A 120 -0.16 -20.47 19.40
C ALA A 120 0.38 -20.97 18.05
N GLY A 121 1.04 -20.12 17.26
CA GLY A 121 1.67 -20.50 15.99
C GLY A 121 3.16 -20.78 16.17
N GLY A 122 3.72 -21.70 15.37
CA GLY A 122 5.18 -21.91 15.31
C GLY A 122 5.94 -20.63 14.92
N GLU A 123 7.27 -20.73 14.78
CA GLU A 123 8.06 -19.59 14.30
C GLU A 123 7.67 -19.25 12.84
N PRO A 124 7.45 -17.97 12.47
CA PRO A 124 7.10 -17.58 11.11
C PRO A 124 8.12 -18.09 10.08
N GLU A 125 7.65 -18.75 9.02
CA GLU A 125 8.53 -19.26 7.98
C GLU A 125 8.89 -18.11 7.00
N PRO A 126 10.19 -17.87 6.71
CA PRO A 126 10.59 -16.77 5.82
C PRO A 126 9.95 -16.86 4.44
N LEU A 127 9.19 -15.83 4.08
CA LEU A 127 8.49 -15.70 2.81
C LEU A 127 9.21 -14.74 1.86
N ALA A 128 9.58 -13.56 2.36
CA ALA A 128 10.14 -12.49 1.55
C ALA A 128 11.15 -11.63 2.33
N ARG A 129 11.97 -10.90 1.59
CA ARG A 129 12.81 -9.81 2.07
C ARG A 129 12.28 -8.50 1.51
N LEU A 130 12.19 -7.50 2.35
CA LEU A 130 11.67 -6.19 2.00
C LEU A 130 12.72 -5.14 2.34
N ASN A 131 13.24 -4.43 1.32
CA ASN A 131 14.12 -3.29 1.53
C ASN A 131 13.28 -2.00 1.47
N ILE A 132 13.22 -1.27 2.59
CA ILE A 132 12.54 0.01 2.71
C ILE A 132 13.57 1.08 3.01
N GLY A 133 13.81 1.99 2.08
CA GLY A 133 14.71 3.13 2.30
C GLY A 133 16.14 2.74 2.70
N GLY A 134 16.61 1.56 2.29
CA GLY A 134 17.94 1.04 2.64
C GLY A 134 17.98 0.13 3.87
N THR A 135 16.86 -0.10 4.55
CA THR A 135 16.75 -1.05 5.66
C THR A 135 16.11 -2.35 5.21
N ASP A 136 16.75 -3.47 5.51
CA ASP A 136 16.28 -4.82 5.14
C ASP A 136 15.46 -5.46 6.27
N TYR A 137 14.25 -5.88 5.90
CA TYR A 137 13.33 -6.61 6.75
C TYR A 137 13.09 -8.00 6.18
N MET A 138 12.98 -8.99 7.06
CA MET A 138 12.48 -10.31 6.70
C MET A 138 10.97 -10.34 6.98
N ILE A 139 10.20 -10.84 6.02
CA ILE A 139 8.77 -11.11 6.15
C ILE A 139 8.60 -12.62 6.27
N GLY A 140 7.91 -13.04 7.31
CA GLY A 140 7.59 -14.43 7.60
C GLY A 140 6.09 -14.65 7.55
N GLU A 141 5.69 -15.86 7.22
CA GLU A 141 4.30 -16.28 7.17
C GLU A 141 4.01 -17.29 8.28
N LEU A 142 2.86 -17.11 8.92
CA LEU A 142 2.24 -18.07 9.83
C LEU A 142 1.04 -18.67 9.10
N SER A 143 1.29 -19.66 8.23
CA SER A 143 0.27 -20.20 7.32
C SER A 143 -0.95 -20.75 8.05
N ASP A 144 -0.78 -21.35 9.24
CA ASP A 144 -1.89 -21.85 10.07
C ASP A 144 -2.85 -20.74 10.55
N LEU A 145 -2.35 -19.50 10.62
CA LEU A 145 -3.09 -18.34 11.11
C LEU A 145 -3.43 -17.35 10.00
N ASN A 146 -2.99 -17.61 8.76
CA ASN A 146 -3.06 -16.65 7.65
C ASN A 146 -2.53 -15.26 8.04
N MET A 147 -1.44 -15.22 8.80
CA MET A 147 -0.84 -13.99 9.32
C MET A 147 0.57 -13.79 8.76
N LEU A 148 0.94 -12.53 8.56
CA LEU A 148 2.31 -12.16 8.28
C LEU A 148 2.98 -11.60 9.54
N ALA A 149 4.29 -11.75 9.59
CA ALA A 149 5.15 -11.12 10.57
C ALA A 149 6.36 -10.49 9.87
N TYR A 150 6.95 -9.48 10.49
CA TYR A 150 8.21 -8.90 10.03
C TYR A 150 9.24 -8.88 11.15
N ARG A 151 10.51 -8.86 10.77
CA ARG A 151 11.63 -8.54 11.66
C ARG A 151 12.71 -7.82 10.87
N LEU A 152 13.59 -7.09 11.56
CA LEU A 152 14.84 -6.68 10.93
C LEU A 152 15.67 -7.91 10.56
N GLU A 153 16.39 -7.89 9.44
CA GLU A 153 17.20 -9.04 9.03
C GLU A 153 18.26 -9.43 10.09
N THR A 154 18.71 -8.46 10.88
CA THR A 154 19.66 -8.64 11.99
C THR A 154 19.04 -9.15 13.29
N ASP A 155 17.72 -9.06 13.42
CA ASP A 155 17.03 -9.31 14.68
C ASP A 155 16.42 -10.70 14.68
N LEU A 156 16.16 -11.24 15.88
CA LEU A 156 15.54 -12.56 16.05
C LEU A 156 14.04 -12.46 16.36
N GLU A 157 13.56 -11.29 16.78
CA GLU A 157 12.19 -11.11 17.25
C GLU A 157 11.25 -10.72 16.10
N TRP A 158 10.16 -11.47 15.97
CA TRP A 158 9.11 -11.23 14.98
C TRP A 158 8.04 -10.30 15.54
N THR A 159 7.55 -9.39 14.72
CA THR A 159 6.42 -8.51 15.00
C THR A 159 5.30 -8.81 14.00
N HIS A 160 4.08 -9.05 14.49
CA HIS A 160 2.95 -9.36 13.63
C HIS A 160 2.48 -8.15 12.81
N LEU A 161 2.04 -8.45 11.59
CA LEU A 161 1.40 -7.50 10.68
C LEU A 161 -0.11 -7.72 10.72
N LYS A 162 -0.86 -6.63 10.57
CA LYS A 162 -2.31 -6.63 10.39
C LYS A 162 -2.68 -6.88 8.94
N ASN A 163 -1.86 -6.37 8.01
CA ASN A 163 -2.04 -6.62 6.60
C ASN A 163 -1.54 -8.00 6.21
N THR A 164 -2.26 -8.64 5.29
CA THR A 164 -1.85 -9.86 4.62
C THR A 164 -1.30 -9.53 3.22
N VAL A 165 -0.92 -10.56 2.46
CA VAL A 165 -0.45 -10.38 1.08
C VAL A 165 -1.56 -9.83 0.18
N GLU A 166 -2.84 -10.06 0.51
CA GLU A 166 -4.00 -9.62 -0.27
C GLU A 166 -4.15 -8.09 -0.30
N GLU A 167 -3.83 -7.41 0.80
CA GLU A 167 -3.79 -5.94 0.89
C GLU A 167 -2.63 -5.35 0.07
N GLY A 168 -1.63 -6.16 -0.26
CA GLY A 168 -0.53 -5.82 -1.14
C GLY A 168 0.73 -5.31 -0.43
N TRP A 169 1.87 -5.46 -1.11
CA TRP A 169 3.19 -5.18 -0.53
C TRP A 169 3.40 -3.72 -0.10
N SER A 170 2.71 -2.77 -0.74
CA SER A 170 2.79 -1.37 -0.33
C SER A 170 2.08 -1.10 1.00
N GLU A 171 0.97 -1.79 1.30
CA GLU A 171 0.28 -1.69 2.59
C GLU A 171 1.12 -2.33 3.70
N ILE A 172 1.68 -3.52 3.43
CA ILE A 172 2.63 -4.19 4.35
C ILE A 172 3.83 -3.28 4.66
N ALA A 173 4.46 -2.72 3.64
CA ALA A 173 5.61 -1.84 3.82
C ALA A 173 5.23 -0.54 4.57
N ALA A 174 4.05 0.03 4.30
CA ALA A 174 3.56 1.20 5.02
C ALA A 174 3.29 0.91 6.50
N GLU A 175 2.77 -0.28 6.82
CA GLU A 175 2.60 -0.74 8.19
C GLU A 175 3.95 -0.86 8.93
N ILE A 176 4.95 -1.46 8.28
CA ILE A 176 6.31 -1.56 8.84
C ILE A 176 6.92 -0.17 9.07
N ILE A 177 6.73 0.77 8.13
CA ILE A 177 7.16 2.17 8.28
C ILE A 177 6.49 2.81 9.50
N ALA A 178 5.17 2.62 9.66
CA ALA A 178 4.42 3.16 10.79
C ALA A 178 4.83 2.56 12.14
N ALA A 179 5.21 1.29 12.17
CA ALA A 179 5.62 0.59 13.39
C ALA A 179 7.07 0.87 13.80
N THR A 180 7.95 1.16 12.84
CA THR A 180 9.41 1.28 13.10
C THR A 180 9.93 2.71 13.12
N ARG A 181 9.13 3.69 12.67
CA ARG A 181 9.54 5.10 12.57
C ARG A 181 8.52 6.03 13.21
N ASP A 182 9.00 7.19 13.64
CA ASP A 182 8.11 8.31 13.98
C ASP A 182 7.64 8.98 12.67
N THR A 183 6.61 8.39 12.08
CA THR A 183 6.03 8.84 10.81
C THR A 183 5.44 10.24 10.88
N THR A 184 4.92 10.64 12.05
CA THR A 184 4.39 12.01 12.24
C THR A 184 5.55 13.01 12.19
N HIS A 185 6.61 12.76 12.95
CA HIS A 185 7.79 13.61 12.95
C HIS A 185 8.42 13.70 11.55
N ASP A 186 8.66 12.57 10.89
CA ASP A 186 9.29 12.53 9.58
C ASP A 186 8.43 13.21 8.50
N TYR A 187 7.10 13.02 8.54
CA TYR A 187 6.17 13.68 7.63
C TYR A 187 6.23 15.19 7.76
N ILE A 188 6.12 15.73 8.98
CA ILE A 188 6.19 17.17 9.24
C ILE A 188 7.55 17.70 8.77
N ARG A 189 8.63 17.04 9.17
CA ARG A 189 10.00 17.46 8.84
C ARG A 189 10.22 17.58 7.33
N MET A 190 9.73 16.62 6.55
CA MET A 190 9.92 16.61 5.10
C MET A 190 9.05 17.62 4.35
N HIS A 191 7.85 17.93 4.85
CA HIS A 191 6.87 18.74 4.11
C HIS A 191 6.70 20.16 4.63
N MET A 192 7.24 20.47 5.82
CA MET A 192 7.15 21.82 6.35
C MET A 192 7.97 22.81 5.51
N ILE A 193 7.45 24.02 5.41
CA ILE A 193 8.03 25.11 4.66
C ILE A 193 8.37 26.24 5.63
N HIS A 194 9.64 26.62 5.70
CA HIS A 194 10.06 27.83 6.41
C HIS A 194 9.74 29.08 5.57
N ARG A 195 8.77 29.89 6.02
CA ARG A 195 8.35 31.14 5.37
C ARG A 195 9.28 32.31 5.73
N ARG A 196 10.53 32.25 5.23
CA ARG A 196 11.60 33.23 5.55
C ARG A 196 11.27 34.71 5.24
N ASN A 197 10.35 34.95 4.30
CA ASN A 197 9.98 36.30 3.86
C ASN A 197 8.71 36.83 4.55
N ALA A 198 8.14 36.10 5.51
CA ALA A 198 6.94 36.53 6.21
C ALA A 198 7.27 37.63 7.23
N GLN A 199 6.44 38.68 7.28
CA GLN A 199 6.56 39.75 8.26
C GLN A 199 5.85 39.35 9.55
N VAL A 200 6.56 38.65 10.44
CA VAL A 200 5.96 38.02 11.64
C VAL A 200 6.48 38.55 12.97
N GLY A 201 7.25 39.64 12.94
CA GLY A 201 7.84 40.29 14.11
C GLY A 201 9.32 39.94 14.33
N GLU A 202 9.98 40.68 15.21
CA GLU A 202 11.38 40.41 15.56
C GLU A 202 11.53 39.04 16.25
N ASN A 203 12.63 38.35 15.96
CA ASN A 203 12.97 37.03 16.50
C ASN A 203 11.87 35.96 16.37
N THR A 204 10.93 36.17 15.45
CA THR A 204 9.84 35.24 15.18
C THR A 204 10.02 34.65 13.79
N VAL A 205 9.83 33.34 13.68
CA VAL A 205 9.85 32.61 12.41
C VAL A 205 8.51 31.92 12.20
N LEU A 206 8.15 31.75 10.92
CA LEU A 206 6.89 31.13 10.51
C LEU A 206 7.19 29.87 9.70
N PHE A 207 6.52 28.80 10.09
CA PHE A 207 6.48 27.55 9.35
C PHE A 207 5.07 27.23 8.91
N GLU A 208 4.97 26.50 7.81
CA GLU A 208 3.69 26.07 7.26
C GLU A 208 3.77 24.62 6.79
N LEU A 209 2.68 23.89 6.98
CA LEU A 209 2.43 22.56 6.44
C LEU A 209 1.03 22.55 5.81
N PHE A 210 0.96 22.58 4.47
CA PHE A 210 -0.30 22.56 3.72
C PHE A 210 -1.35 23.58 4.20
N GLY A 211 -0.94 24.84 4.40
CA GLY A 211 -1.81 25.91 4.92
C GLY A 211 -1.98 25.91 6.44
N PHE A 212 -1.40 24.94 7.16
CA PHE A 212 -1.34 24.95 8.61
C PHE A 212 -0.10 25.71 9.08
N GLU A 213 -0.31 26.87 9.70
CA GLU A 213 0.76 27.78 10.10
C GLU A 213 1.07 27.70 11.59
N TRP A 214 2.35 27.72 11.93
CA TRP A 214 2.81 27.90 13.30
C TRP A 214 4.03 28.82 13.39
N PHE A 215 4.11 29.51 14.51
CA PHE A 215 5.13 30.48 14.80
C PHE A 215 6.07 29.93 15.86
N ILE A 216 7.33 30.34 15.77
CA ILE A 216 8.33 30.11 16.82
C ILE A 216 8.96 31.46 17.13
N ARG A 217 8.98 31.84 18.40
CA ARG A 217 9.58 33.07 18.88
C ARG A 217 10.76 32.73 19.79
N PHE A 218 11.89 33.35 19.50
CA PHE A 218 13.09 33.27 20.31
C PHE A 218 13.25 34.54 21.16
N SER A 219 13.64 34.35 22.40
CA SER A 219 14.09 35.39 23.33
C SER A 219 15.37 34.93 24.00
N ASP A 220 16.03 35.80 24.76
CA ASP A 220 17.35 35.52 25.34
C ASP A 220 17.40 34.21 26.16
N ASP A 221 16.31 33.90 26.88
CA ASP A 221 16.23 32.74 27.76
C ASP A 221 15.09 31.76 27.42
N LYS A 222 14.27 32.04 26.40
CA LYS A 222 13.08 31.23 26.10
C LYS A 222 12.85 31.04 24.61
N CYS A 223 12.34 29.86 24.28
CA CYS A 223 11.72 29.56 23.00
C CYS A 223 10.23 29.33 23.24
N GLU A 224 9.38 29.89 22.37
CA GLU A 224 7.93 29.73 22.46
C GLU A 224 7.36 29.42 21.09
N THR A 225 6.26 28.68 21.07
CA THR A 225 5.54 28.36 19.85
C THR A 225 4.07 28.75 19.94
N ARG A 226 3.45 28.99 18.78
CA ARG A 226 2.04 29.33 18.69
C ARG A 226 1.43 28.83 17.39
N VAL A 227 0.23 28.28 17.48
CA VAL A 227 -0.65 27.93 16.37
C VAL A 227 -1.91 28.78 16.44
N GLY A 228 -2.47 29.14 15.28
CA GLY A 228 -3.60 30.07 15.10
C GLY A 228 -4.55 30.27 16.29
N GLY A 229 -4.55 31.49 16.85
CA GLY A 229 -5.49 31.90 17.91
C GLY A 229 -5.21 31.34 19.32
N ILE A 230 -4.28 30.39 19.46
CA ILE A 230 -3.80 29.90 20.77
C ILE A 230 -2.76 30.89 21.31
N ASP A 231 -2.62 30.96 22.63
CA ASP A 231 -1.54 31.73 23.26
C ASP A 231 -0.18 31.08 23.04
N TRP A 232 0.89 31.88 23.25
CA TRP A 232 2.25 31.38 23.19
C TRP A 232 2.48 30.31 24.25
N THR A 233 3.04 29.19 23.82
CA THR A 233 3.38 28.04 24.67
C THR A 233 4.89 27.90 24.72
N GLU A 234 5.44 27.70 25.90
CA GLU A 234 6.88 27.49 26.08
C GLU A 234 7.33 26.20 25.37
N LEU A 235 8.42 26.30 24.62
CA LEU A 235 9.04 25.22 23.88
C LEU A 235 10.38 24.92 24.51
N ASP A 236 10.50 23.74 25.12
CA ASP A 236 11.79 23.23 25.54
C ASP A 236 12.66 22.92 24.30
N ILE A 237 13.85 23.49 24.23
CA ILE A 237 14.85 23.24 23.17
C ILE A 237 16.20 22.79 23.76
N GLU A 238 16.20 22.22 24.97
CA GLU A 238 17.42 21.73 25.61
C GLU A 238 18.18 20.78 24.67
N GLY A 239 19.48 21.04 24.50
CA GLY A 239 20.36 20.26 23.64
C GLY A 239 20.25 20.53 22.14
N LEU A 240 19.41 21.49 21.70
CA LEU A 240 19.28 21.90 20.30
C LEU A 240 19.92 23.26 20.06
N ASP A 241 20.67 23.39 18.96
CA ASP A 241 21.22 24.67 18.53
C ASP A 241 20.23 25.42 17.61
N ARG A 242 20.02 26.71 17.85
CA ARG A 242 19.06 27.50 17.07
C ARG A 242 19.44 27.60 15.59
N GLU A 243 20.72 27.69 15.27
CA GLU A 243 21.18 27.88 13.89
C GLU A 243 21.28 26.54 13.15
N GLU A 244 21.72 25.49 13.84
CA GLU A 244 21.95 24.17 13.25
C GLU A 244 20.68 23.28 13.24
N ASP A 245 19.86 23.35 14.30
CA ASP A 245 18.73 22.42 14.53
C ASP A 245 17.35 23.03 14.28
N MET A 246 17.28 24.14 13.54
CA MET A 246 16.01 24.84 13.25
C MET A 246 14.91 23.92 12.71
N SER A 247 15.26 22.89 11.93
CA SER A 247 14.29 21.89 11.46
C SER A 247 13.74 21.03 12.60
N GLN A 248 14.58 20.60 13.54
CA GLN A 248 14.14 19.77 14.67
C GLN A 248 13.29 20.60 15.62
N ILE A 249 13.73 21.84 15.89
CA ILE A 249 12.99 22.82 16.70
C ILE A 249 11.61 23.07 16.10
N ALA A 250 11.50 23.21 14.77
CA ALA A 250 10.23 23.47 14.10
C ALA A 250 9.23 22.31 14.21
N VAL A 251 9.70 21.06 14.13
CA VAL A 251 8.83 19.89 14.33
C VAL A 251 8.40 19.81 15.80
N LYS A 252 9.35 19.94 16.75
CA LYS A 252 9.05 19.93 18.19
C LYS A 252 8.02 21.01 18.54
N ALA A 253 8.18 22.22 17.99
CA ALA A 253 7.25 23.33 18.13
C ALA A 253 5.81 22.96 17.72
N LEU A 254 5.64 22.35 16.54
CA LEU A 254 4.31 21.93 16.08
C LEU A 254 3.71 20.86 16.99
N LEU A 255 4.48 19.84 17.38
CA LEU A 255 4.01 18.76 18.24
C LEU A 255 3.66 19.25 19.65
N THR A 256 4.38 20.25 20.18
CA THR A 256 4.03 20.90 21.46
C THR A 256 2.76 21.73 21.35
N ALA A 257 2.59 22.49 20.26
CA ALA A 257 1.42 23.35 20.07
C ALA A 257 0.15 22.55 19.71
N VAL A 258 0.30 21.36 19.11
CA VAL A 258 -0.79 20.50 18.66
C VAL A 258 -0.54 19.06 19.14
N PRO A 259 -0.91 18.74 20.39
CA PRO A 259 -0.65 17.41 20.96
C PRO A 259 -1.30 16.25 20.19
N ASN A 260 -2.38 16.50 19.44
CA ASN A 260 -3.05 15.53 18.59
C ASN A 260 -2.67 15.65 17.10
N ALA A 261 -1.46 16.12 16.79
CA ALA A 261 -0.98 16.27 15.42
C ALA A 261 -1.02 14.96 14.62
N SER A 262 -0.71 13.82 15.25
CA SER A 262 -0.75 12.50 14.60
C SER A 262 -2.15 12.16 14.07
N GLU A 263 -3.20 12.40 14.86
CA GLU A 263 -4.59 12.22 14.44
C GLU A 263 -4.99 13.24 13.37
N ARG A 264 -4.55 14.49 13.55
CA ARG A 264 -4.89 15.59 12.63
C ARG A 264 -4.36 15.37 11.21
N PHE A 265 -3.18 14.77 11.09
CA PHE A 265 -2.50 14.52 9.82
C PHE A 265 -2.54 13.04 9.42
N ALA A 266 -3.37 12.21 10.07
CA ALA A 266 -3.35 10.76 9.92
C ALA A 266 -3.53 10.31 8.46
N ASP A 267 -4.48 10.90 7.73
CA ASP A 267 -4.74 10.55 6.32
C ASP A 267 -3.54 10.91 5.43
N ASP A 268 -2.99 12.12 5.60
CA ASP A 268 -1.83 12.57 4.83
C ASP A 268 -0.56 11.75 5.14
N ILE A 269 -0.36 11.38 6.42
CA ILE A 269 0.74 10.53 6.87
C ILE A 269 0.58 9.13 6.27
N LYS A 270 -0.63 8.59 6.22
CA LYS A 270 -0.92 7.29 5.61
C LYS A 270 -0.60 7.32 4.11
N GLU A 271 -1.11 8.30 3.37
CA GLU A 271 -0.85 8.46 1.95
C GLU A 271 0.64 8.67 1.64
N TRP A 272 1.33 9.44 2.48
CA TRP A 272 2.77 9.64 2.36
C TRP A 272 3.55 8.35 2.65
N SER A 273 3.16 7.60 3.69
CA SER A 273 3.77 6.30 4.03
C SER A 273 3.59 5.30 2.89
N LEU A 274 2.43 5.27 2.24
CA LEU A 274 2.18 4.47 1.04
C LEU A 274 3.07 4.89 -0.15
N ARG A 275 3.30 6.19 -0.34
CA ARG A 275 4.24 6.69 -1.36
C ARG A 275 5.69 6.30 -1.07
N LEU A 276 6.11 6.30 0.19
CA LEU A 276 7.42 5.78 0.59
C LEU A 276 7.51 4.27 0.34
N ALA A 277 6.47 3.54 0.73
CA ALA A 277 6.34 2.10 0.54
C ALA A 277 6.33 1.67 -0.93
N ALA A 278 5.84 2.51 -1.84
CA ALA A 278 5.92 2.24 -3.29
C ALA A 278 7.36 2.15 -3.81
N GLY A 279 8.33 2.71 -3.09
CA GLY A 279 9.77 2.55 -3.37
C GLY A 279 10.39 1.30 -2.75
N ALA A 280 9.63 0.49 -2.00
CA ALA A 280 10.16 -0.71 -1.37
C ALA A 280 10.49 -1.79 -2.40
N MET A 281 11.61 -2.49 -2.18
CA MET A 281 11.99 -3.63 -3.01
C MET A 281 11.60 -4.92 -2.30
N VAL A 282 10.83 -5.76 -2.98
CA VAL A 282 10.45 -7.10 -2.50
C VAL A 282 11.30 -8.14 -3.22
N MET A 283 11.95 -9.01 -2.45
CA MET A 283 12.73 -10.14 -2.95
C MET A 283 12.25 -11.42 -2.26
N PRO A 284 12.29 -12.59 -2.91
CA PRO A 284 11.98 -13.85 -2.23
C PRO A 284 13.01 -14.15 -1.14
N ALA A 285 12.56 -14.73 -0.02
CA ALA A 285 13.46 -15.33 0.94
C ALA A 285 13.95 -16.66 0.34
N PHE A 286 15.11 -16.65 -0.32
CA PHE A 286 15.73 -17.90 -0.74
C PHE A 286 16.27 -18.61 0.51
N ASN A 287 15.83 -19.85 0.73
CA ASN A 287 16.48 -20.75 1.68
C ASN A 287 17.97 -20.89 1.29
N ILE A 288 18.86 -20.51 2.20
CA ILE A 288 20.26 -20.94 2.20
C ILE A 288 20.32 -22.28 2.94
#